data_AF-A0A651F0C4-F1
#
_entry.id   AF-A0A651F0C4-F1
#
_cell.length_a   1.000
_cell.length_b   1.000
_cell.length_c   1.000
_cell.angle_alpha   90.00
_cell.angle_beta   90.00
_cell.angle_gamma   90.00
#
_symmetry.space_group_name_H-M   'P 1'
#
loop_
_entity.id
_entity.type
_entity.pdbx_description
1 polymer ?
#
loop_
_entity_poly.entity_id
_entity_poly.type
_entity_poly.pdbx_seq_one_letter_code
_entity_poly.pdbx_strand_id
1 'polypeptide(L)'
;MLIEKSPDSSIALTSTRSFDTTTNRVEPLNVNQRYRIYSSYLTRYVGNQTFTHFKYDEISCYLLVNNRVGNVSAKATEIEESFKRTFPDLLNYSSI
;
A
#
# COMPACT_ATOMS: atom_id res chain seq x y z
N MET A 1 -14.74 11.83 8.74
CA MET A 1 -13.59 11.11 8.14
C MET A 1 -14.06 10.11 7.08
N LEU A 2 -13.22 9.73 6.11
CA LEU A 2 -13.58 8.76 5.05
C LEU A 2 -14.03 7.40 5.62
N ILE A 3 -13.40 6.96 6.71
CA ILE A 3 -13.78 5.74 7.45
C ILE A 3 -15.18 5.84 8.08
N GLU A 4 -15.63 7.02 8.51
CA GLU A 4 -16.99 7.18 9.05
C GLU A 4 -18.06 7.01 7.97
N LYS A 5 -17.73 7.39 6.73
CA LYS A 5 -18.64 7.25 5.58
C LYS A 5 -18.63 5.84 5.00
N SER A 6 -17.56 5.08 5.23
CA SER A 6 -17.39 3.73 4.70
C SER A 6 -16.65 2.85 5.72
N PRO A 7 -17.34 2.45 6.81
CA PRO A 7 -16.71 1.84 7.98
C PRO A 7 -16.17 0.43 7.74
N ASP A 8 -16.59 -0.23 6.67
CA ASP A 8 -16.17 -1.59 6.30
C ASP A 8 -15.16 -1.58 5.14
N SER A 9 -14.72 -0.40 4.70
CA SER A 9 -13.71 -0.29 3.66
C SER A 9 -12.33 -0.72 4.14
N SER A 10 -11.60 -1.34 3.21
CA SER A 10 -10.15 -1.57 3.30
C SER A 10 -9.43 -0.46 2.54
N ILE A 11 -8.17 -0.19 2.89
CA ILE A 11 -7.41 0.95 2.37
C ILE A 11 -6.10 0.45 1.77
N ALA A 12 -5.86 0.75 0.50
CA ALA A 12 -4.59 0.50 -0.18
C ALA A 12 -3.86 1.82 -0.44
N LEU A 13 -2.55 1.85 -0.18
CA LEU A 13 -1.69 3.02 -0.32
C LEU A 13 -0.44 2.61 -1.09
N THR A 14 -0.22 3.25 -2.24
CA THR A 14 1.00 3.09 -3.03
C THR A 14 1.83 4.36 -2.95
N SER A 15 3.15 4.23 -2.85
CA SER A 15 4.04 5.37 -2.82
C SER A 15 4.80 5.51 -4.15
N THR A 16 4.85 6.73 -4.66
CA THR A 16 5.55 7.02 -5.91
C THR A 16 7.04 7.21 -5.67
N ARG A 17 7.84 6.88 -6.69
CA ARG A 17 9.28 7.18 -6.70
C ARG A 17 9.50 8.68 -6.56
N SER A 18 10.53 9.05 -5.82
CA SER A 18 10.98 10.43 -5.69
C SER A 18 12.21 10.64 -6.57
N PHE A 19 12.44 11.87 -7.02
CA PHE A 19 13.65 12.25 -7.74
C PHE A 19 14.44 13.23 -6.87
N ASP A 20 15.69 12.88 -6.56
CA ASP A 20 16.60 13.77 -5.86
C ASP A 20 17.30 14.67 -6.89
N THR A 21 16.93 15.94 -6.89
CA THR A 21 17.49 16.97 -7.77
C THR A 21 18.94 17.32 -7.44
N THR A 22 19.40 17.06 -6.20
CA THR A 22 20.77 17.37 -5.75
C THR A 22 21.76 16.34 -6.28
N THR A 23 21.38 15.06 -6.26
CA THR A 23 22.23 13.95 -6.73
C THR A 23 21.88 13.46 -8.13
N ASN A 24 20.82 14.01 -8.75
CA ASN A 24 20.28 13.61 -10.05
C ASN A 24 19.93 12.11 -10.11
N ARG A 25 19.34 11.59 -9.02
CA ARG A 25 19.02 10.16 -8.87
C ARG A 25 17.53 9.95 -8.69
N VAL A 26 17.01 8.95 -9.38
CA VAL A 26 15.65 8.44 -9.16
C VAL A 26 15.72 7.43 -8.03
N GLU A 27 14.85 7.59 -7.04
CA GLU A 27 14.73 6.64 -5.94
C GLU A 27 14.27 5.27 -6.47
N PRO A 28 14.85 4.16 -5.97
CA PRO A 28 14.34 2.84 -6.29
C PRO A 28 12.85 2.75 -5.95
N LEU A 29 12.14 1.97 -6.74
CA LEU A 29 10.73 1.71 -6.46
C LEU A 29 10.58 0.97 -5.13
N ASN A 30 11.37 -0.08 -4.91
CA ASN A 30 11.25 -0.92 -3.74
C ASN A 30 11.72 -0.18 -2.48
N VAL A 31 10.96 -0.33 -1.40
CA VAL A 31 11.26 0.22 -0.07
C VAL A 31 11.67 1.70 -0.11
N ASN A 32 10.96 2.51 -0.89
CA ASN A 32 11.28 3.93 -1.04
C ASN A 32 11.02 4.71 0.28
N GLN A 33 11.51 5.94 0.37
CA GLN A 33 11.50 6.73 1.59
C GLN A 33 10.09 6.99 2.09
N ARG A 34 9.18 7.31 1.17
CA ARG A 34 7.76 7.52 1.50
C ARG A 34 7.13 6.24 2.02
N TYR A 35 7.41 5.11 1.38
CA TYR A 35 6.97 3.80 1.86
C TYR A 35 7.46 3.51 3.28
N ARG A 36 8.74 3.73 3.58
CA ARG A 36 9.30 3.50 4.91
C ARG A 36 8.61 4.37 5.97
N ILE A 37 8.41 5.64 5.66
CA ILE A 37 7.72 6.59 6.54
C ILE A 37 6.27 6.12 6.76
N TYR A 38 5.49 5.95 5.69
CA TYR A 38 4.07 5.59 5.79
C TYR A 38 3.88 4.25 6.49
N SER A 39 4.68 3.24 6.17
CA SER A 39 4.64 1.94 6.84
C SER A 39 4.86 2.06 8.34
N SER A 40 5.83 2.88 8.76
CA SER A 40 6.11 3.13 10.17
C SER A 40 4.94 3.85 10.86
N TYR A 41 4.40 4.89 10.23
CA TYR A 41 3.28 5.66 10.78
C TYR A 41 2.01 4.82 10.90
N LEU A 42 1.61 4.11 9.85
CA LEU A 42 0.40 3.30 9.85
C LEU A 42 0.48 2.18 10.89
N THR A 43 1.61 1.49 10.98
CA THR A 43 1.82 0.44 11.99
C THR A 43 1.68 1.01 13.40
N ARG A 44 2.20 2.22 13.66
CA ARG A 44 2.19 2.85 14.99
C ARG A 44 0.83 3.44 15.38
N TYR A 45 0.15 4.12 14.46
CA TYR A 45 -1.02 4.94 14.79
C TYR A 45 -2.35 4.26 14.46
N VAL A 46 -2.39 3.36 13.48
CA VAL A 46 -3.61 2.60 13.15
C VAL A 46 -3.67 1.32 13.98
N GLY A 47 -2.56 0.57 14.00
CA GLY A 47 -2.46 -0.70 14.73
C GLY A 47 -3.43 -1.78 14.24
N ASN A 48 -3.33 -2.97 14.85
CA ASN A 48 -3.98 -4.19 14.31
C ASN A 48 -5.45 -4.41 14.76
N GLN A 49 -6.04 -3.49 15.52
CA GLN A 49 -7.39 -3.69 16.08
C GLN A 49 -8.47 -3.66 14.98
N THR A 50 -8.45 -2.62 14.15
CA THR A 50 -9.44 -2.42 13.08
C THR A 50 -9.01 -3.04 11.77
N PHE A 51 -7.70 -3.12 11.53
CA PHE A 51 -7.15 -3.58 10.27
C PHE A 51 -6.11 -4.68 10.46
N THR A 52 -6.04 -5.59 9.51
CA THR A 52 -4.88 -6.45 9.29
C THR A 52 -4.00 -5.78 8.24
N HIS A 53 -2.70 -5.72 8.54
CA HIS A 53 -1.73 -4.96 7.76
C HIS A 53 -0.95 -5.89 6.83
N PHE A 54 -0.89 -5.55 5.54
CA PHE A 54 -0.09 -6.22 4.52
C PHE A 54 0.90 -5.23 3.90
N LYS A 55 2.14 -5.70 3.71
CA LYS A 55 3.25 -4.93 3.18
C LYS A 55 3.74 -5.56 1.90
N TYR A 56 3.89 -4.74 0.85
CA TYR A 56 4.45 -5.16 -0.43
C TYR A 56 5.67 -4.30 -0.73
N ASP A 57 6.82 -4.71 -0.17
CA ASP A 57 8.08 -3.97 -0.21
C ASP A 57 8.60 -3.75 -1.63
N GLU A 58 8.38 -4.74 -2.51
CA GLU A 58 8.81 -4.74 -3.91
C GLU A 58 8.23 -3.57 -4.70
N ILE A 59 6.97 -3.23 -4.40
CA ILE A 59 6.19 -2.22 -5.10
C ILE A 59 5.88 -1.00 -4.23
N SER A 60 6.49 -0.95 -3.03
CA SER A 60 6.30 0.12 -2.05
C SER A 60 4.83 0.44 -1.78
N CYS A 61 4.05 -0.62 -1.60
CA CYS A 61 2.60 -0.57 -1.40
C CYS A 61 2.21 -1.16 -0.04
N TYR A 62 1.15 -0.62 0.54
CA TYR A 62 0.65 -0.97 1.87
C TYR A 62 -0.85 -1.16 1.82
N LEU A 63 -1.34 -2.26 2.40
CA LEU A 63 -2.76 -2.59 2.43
C LEU A 63 -3.23 -2.78 3.87
N LEU A 64 -4.34 -2.12 4.19
CA LEU A 64 -5.08 -2.23 5.45
C LEU A 64 -6.40 -2.92 5.15
N VAL A 65 -6.51 -4.21 5.45
CA VAL A 65 -7.75 -4.96 5.29
C VAL A 65 -8.57 -4.86 6.56
N ASN A 66 -9.82 -4.42 6.45
CA ASN A 66 -10.69 -4.25 7.61
C ASN A 66 -11.02 -5.61 8.24
N ASN A 67 -10.81 -5.75 9.55
CA ASN A 67 -11.02 -7.03 10.26
C ASN A 67 -12.48 -7.46 10.34
N ARG A 68 -13.43 -6.57 10.00
CA ARG A 68 -14.85 -6.91 9.89
C ARG A 68 -15.17 -7.79 8.68
N VAL A 69 -14.25 -7.92 7.72
CA VAL A 69 -14.42 -8.86 6.62
C VAL A 69 -14.22 -10.28 7.14
N GLY A 70 -15.16 -11.19 6.86
CA GLY A 70 -15.13 -12.54 7.43
C GLY A 70 -13.86 -13.34 7.08
N ASN A 71 -13.30 -13.14 5.88
CA ASN A 71 -12.02 -13.73 5.48
C ASN A 71 -11.06 -12.65 4.96
N VAL A 72 -10.17 -12.22 5.86
CA VAL A 72 -9.17 -11.17 5.61
C VAL A 72 -8.22 -11.55 4.46
N SER A 73 -7.75 -12.80 4.43
CA SER A 73 -6.81 -13.25 3.39
C SER A 73 -7.46 -13.25 2.01
N ALA A 74 -8.69 -13.74 1.90
CA ALA A 74 -9.42 -13.74 0.62
C ALA A 74 -9.69 -12.31 0.14
N LYS A 75 -10.04 -11.39 1.05
CA LYS A 75 -10.23 -9.98 0.71
C LYS A 75 -8.93 -9.31 0.28
N ALA A 76 -7.80 -9.64 0.90
CA ALA A 76 -6.49 -9.13 0.47
C ALA A 76 -6.21 -9.51 -0.99
N THR A 77 -6.35 -10.80 -1.33
CA THR A 77 -6.18 -11.29 -2.70
C THR A 77 -7.13 -10.61 -3.69
N GLU A 78 -8.41 -10.43 -3.33
CA GLU A 78 -9.39 -9.73 -4.18
C GLU A 78 -8.96 -8.28 -4.47
N ILE A 79 -8.46 -7.57 -3.45
CA ILE A 79 -7.98 -6.19 -3.60
C ILE A 79 -6.72 -6.15 -4.46
N GLU A 80 -5.78 -7.06 -4.26
CA GLU A 80 -4.58 -7.18 -5.09
C GLU A 80 -4.91 -7.37 -6.57
N GLU A 81 -5.81 -8.30 -6.89
CA GLU A 81 -6.26 -8.56 -8.26
C GLU A 81 -6.97 -7.35 -8.87
N SER A 82 -7.79 -6.64 -8.07
CA SER A 82 -8.40 -5.38 -8.51
C SER A 82 -7.33 -4.31 -8.80
N PHE A 83 -6.32 -4.20 -7.96
CA PHE A 83 -5.23 -3.24 -8.12
C PHE A 83 -4.41 -3.51 -9.38
N LYS A 84 -4.07 -4.77 -9.66
CA LYS A 84 -3.40 -5.20 -10.90
C LYS A 84 -4.19 -4.83 -12.15
N ARG A 85 -5.51 -4.98 -12.11
CA ARG A 85 -6.39 -4.64 -13.23
C ARG A 85 -6.55 -3.13 -13.42
N THR A 86 -6.69 -2.36 -12.34
CA THR A 86 -6.94 -0.92 -12.41
C THR A 86 -5.68 -0.11 -12.71
N PHE A 87 -4.53 -0.56 -12.21
CA PHE A 87 -3.26 0.15 -12.35
C PHE A 87 -2.18 -0.75 -12.99
N PRO A 88 -2.39 -1.20 -14.24
CA PRO A 88 -1.45 -2.10 -14.90
C PRO A 88 -0.05 -1.50 -14.99
N ASP A 89 0.05 -0.19 -15.23
CA ASP A 89 1.34 0.53 -15.36
C ASP A 89 2.01 0.84 -14.02
N LEU A 90 1.23 0.84 -12.93
CA LEU A 90 1.74 1.09 -11.58
C LEU A 90 2.34 -0.17 -10.96
N LEU A 91 2.06 -1.34 -11.55
CA LEU A 91 2.63 -2.63 -11.20
C LEU A 91 3.46 -3.27 -12.35
N ASN A 92 3.56 -2.63 -13.52
CA ASN A 92 4.40 -3.09 -14.63
C ASN A 92 5.87 -2.79 -14.31
N TYR A 93 6.56 -3.82 -13.79
CA TYR A 93 8.00 -3.82 -13.52
C TYR A 93 8.77 -4.72 -14.48
N SER A 94 8.34 -4.79 -15.74
CA SER A 94 9.10 -5.45 -16.79
C SER A 94 10.30 -4.58 -17.18
N SER A 95 11.43 -4.86 -16.54
CA SER A 95 12.81 -4.73 -17.05
C SER A 95 13.28 -3.35 -17.52
N ILE A 96 14.02 -2.65 -16.67
CA ILE A 96 15.19 -1.85 -17.09
C ILE A 96 16.42 -2.61 -16.63
#